data_AF-A0A2S6XFP4-F1
#
_entry.id   AF-A0A2S6XFP4-F1
#
_cell.length_a   1.000
_cell.length_b   1.000
_cell.length_c   1.000
_cell.angle_alpha   90.00
_cell.angle_beta   90.00
_cell.angle_gamma   90.00
#
_symmetry.space_group_name_H-M   'P 1'
#
loop_
_entity.id
_entity.type
_entity.pdbx_description
1 polymer ?
#
loop_
_entity_poly.entity_id
_entity_poly.type
_entity_poly.pdbx_seq_one_letter_code
_entity_poly.pdbx_strand_id
1 'polypeptide(L)'
;MPDIESVPIYVGQGLETAGQDINAAAQHIMGELHALRSRIQSLIDTWNAQSATDYQLRMHEWDMAAVGLFGGEEDDGVLGEIAHVMRVNWGNYVGAEEANIRTWNSVH
;
A
#
# COMPACT_ATOMS: atom_id res chain seq x y z
N MET A 1 -19.16 20.51 -31.67
CA MET A 1 -18.29 20.30 -30.49
C MET A 1 -18.73 19.00 -29.85
N PRO A 2 -17.81 18.14 -29.38
CA PRO A 2 -18.22 17.02 -28.53
C PRO A 2 -18.92 17.60 -27.30
N ASP A 3 -20.05 17.00 -26.94
CA ASP A 3 -20.86 17.40 -25.81
C ASP A 3 -20.10 17.10 -24.51
N ILE A 4 -19.42 18.13 -23.98
CA ILE A 4 -18.59 18.06 -22.77
C ILE A 4 -19.46 17.68 -21.56
N GLU A 5 -20.77 17.89 -21.63
CA GLU A 5 -21.77 17.53 -20.60
C GLU A 5 -22.04 16.02 -20.56
N SER A 6 -21.67 15.29 -21.62
CA SER A 6 -21.90 13.84 -21.77
C SER A 6 -20.66 12.97 -21.53
N VAL A 7 -19.48 13.60 -21.34
CA VAL A 7 -18.22 12.86 -21.15
C VAL A 7 -18.02 12.62 -19.65
N PRO A 8 -18.19 11.38 -19.15
CA PRO A 8 -17.82 11.08 -17.78
C PRO A 8 -16.33 11.42 -17.60
N ILE A 9 -15.97 12.01 -16.46
CA ILE A 9 -14.57 12.08 -16.05
C ILE A 9 -14.20 10.63 -15.77
N TYR A 10 -13.74 9.91 -16.80
CA TYR A 10 -13.39 8.51 -16.69
C TYR A 10 -12.21 8.39 -15.73
N VAL A 11 -12.52 8.20 -14.45
CA VAL A 11 -11.56 7.72 -13.48
C VAL A 11 -11.47 6.23 -13.74
N GLY A 12 -10.44 5.84 -14.47
CA GLY A 12 -10.25 4.44 -14.83
C GLY A 12 -10.28 3.58 -13.57
N GLN A 13 -10.99 2.45 -13.66
CA GLN A 13 -11.09 1.42 -12.61
C GLN A 13 -9.76 1.11 -11.91
N GLY A 14 -8.62 1.35 -12.57
CA GLY A 14 -7.30 1.22 -11.98
C GLY A 14 -7.05 2.06 -10.72
N LEU A 15 -7.69 3.22 -10.54
CA LEU A 15 -7.54 4.02 -9.29
C LEU A 15 -8.32 3.43 -8.11
N GLU A 16 -9.44 2.76 -8.39
CA GLU A 16 -10.24 2.05 -7.40
C GLU A 16 -9.50 0.82 -6.88
N THR A 17 -8.83 0.06 -7.77
CA THR A 17 -8.10 -1.15 -7.40
C THR A 17 -6.67 -0.90 -6.95
N ALA A 18 -6.02 0.20 -7.37
CA ALA A 18 -4.61 0.46 -7.08
C ALA A 18 -4.27 0.40 -5.58
N GLY A 19 -5.12 0.96 -4.72
CA GLY A 19 -4.92 0.88 -3.27
C GLY A 19 -5.00 -0.56 -2.74
N GLN A 20 -5.86 -1.40 -3.31
CA GLN A 20 -5.96 -2.82 -2.95
C GLN A 20 -4.78 -3.62 -3.51
N ASP A 21 -4.38 -3.36 -4.74
CA ASP A 21 -3.26 -4.03 -5.42
C ASP A 21 -1.93 -3.75 -4.71
N ILE A 22 -1.69 -2.50 -4.29
CA ILE A 22 -0.49 -2.10 -3.52
C ILE A 22 -0.46 -2.83 -2.17
N ASN A 23 -1.60 -2.89 -1.46
CA ASN A 23 -1.69 -3.62 -0.19
C ASN A 23 -1.50 -5.13 -0.38
N ALA A 24 -2.04 -5.72 -1.44
CA ALA A 24 -1.88 -7.14 -1.75
C ALA A 24 -0.41 -7.47 -2.07
N ALA A 25 0.27 -6.62 -2.86
CA ALA A 25 1.69 -6.78 -3.14
C ALA A 25 2.54 -6.63 -1.87
N ALA A 26 2.22 -5.66 -1.00
CA ALA A 26 2.88 -5.49 0.29
C ALA A 26 2.74 -6.73 1.18
N GLN A 27 1.53 -7.28 1.31
CA GLN A 27 1.27 -8.50 2.07
C GLN A 27 2.01 -9.72 1.52
N HIS A 28 2.08 -9.85 0.19
CA HIS A 28 2.82 -10.92 -0.46
C HIS A 28 4.31 -10.86 -0.11
N ILE A 29 4.94 -9.68 -0.24
CA ILE A 29 6.36 -9.47 0.08
C ILE A 29 6.62 -9.74 1.58
N MET A 30 5.75 -9.27 2.47
CA MET A 30 5.86 -9.56 3.91
C MET A 30 5.84 -11.07 4.19
N GLY A 31 4.97 -11.82 3.50
CA GLY A 31 4.92 -13.28 3.59
C GLY A 31 6.22 -13.96 3.17
N GLU A 32 6.80 -13.53 2.04
CA GLU A 32 8.09 -14.03 1.57
C GLU A 32 9.24 -13.72 2.55
N LEU A 33 9.27 -12.50 3.09
CA LEU A 33 10.26 -12.08 4.09
C LEU A 33 10.13 -12.90 5.38
N HIS A 34 8.91 -13.18 5.84
CA HIS A 34 8.66 -14.02 7.01
C HIS A 34 9.15 -15.46 6.76
N ALA A 35 8.88 -16.02 5.58
CA ALA A 35 9.36 -17.35 5.20
C ALA A 35 10.89 -17.41 5.16
N LEU A 36 11.55 -16.37 4.63
CA LEU A 36 13.01 -16.26 4.63
C LEU A 36 13.55 -16.21 6.06
N ARG A 37 12.95 -15.41 6.94
CA ARG A 37 13.32 -15.34 8.37
C ARG A 37 13.24 -16.71 9.03
N SER A 38 12.16 -17.47 8.83
CA SER A 38 12.02 -18.82 9.40
C SER A 38 13.10 -19.79 8.91
N ARG A 39 13.48 -19.72 7.63
CA ARG A 39 14.58 -20.53 7.08
C ARG A 39 15.91 -20.19 7.72
N ILE A 40 16.21 -18.90 7.86
CA ILE A 40 17.48 -18.47 8.48
C ILE A 40 17.50 -18.83 9.97
N GLN A 41 16.38 -18.68 10.68
CA GLN A 41 16.28 -19.04 12.10
C GLN A 41 16.68 -20.50 12.36
N SER A 42 16.33 -21.43 11.45
CA SER A 42 16.72 -22.84 11.56
C SER A 42 18.23 -23.09 11.45
N LEU A 43 18.99 -22.12 10.92
CA LEU A 43 20.43 -22.22 10.75
C LEU A 43 21.20 -21.59 11.92
N ILE A 44 20.55 -20.79 12.78
CA ILE A 44 21.21 -20.09 13.88
C ILE A 44 21.84 -21.06 14.88
N ASP A 45 21.21 -22.21 15.11
CA ASP A 45 21.74 -23.25 16.00
C ASP A 45 23.09 -23.82 15.52
N THR A 46 23.45 -23.57 14.25
CA THR A 46 24.73 -23.96 13.66
C THR A 46 25.80 -22.86 13.71
N TRP A 47 25.45 -21.65 14.17
CA TRP A 47 26.33 -20.49 14.11
C TRP A 47 27.16 -20.35 15.39
N ASN A 48 28.44 -20.00 15.23
CA ASN A 48 29.28 -19.60 16.36
C ASN A 48 28.76 -18.29 16.98
N ALA A 49 29.04 -18.09 18.27
CA ALA A 49 28.45 -17.01 19.09
C ALA A 49 28.53 -15.59 18.47
N GLN A 50 29.61 -15.25 17.75
CA GLN A 50 29.73 -13.94 17.09
C GLN A 50 28.73 -13.77 15.93
N SER A 51 28.57 -14.79 15.09
CA SER A 51 27.67 -14.73 13.94
C SER A 51 26.20 -14.68 14.37
N ALA A 52 25.85 -15.28 15.50
CA ALA A 52 24.52 -15.17 16.10
C ALA A 52 24.21 -13.74 16.59
N THR A 53 25.19 -13.05 17.16
CA THR A 53 25.04 -11.64 17.57
C THR A 53 24.89 -10.72 16.34
N ASP A 54 25.75 -10.89 15.34
CA ASP A 54 25.69 -10.10 14.10
C ASP A 54 24.36 -10.32 13.35
N TYR A 55 23.82 -11.55 13.41
CA TYR A 55 22.49 -11.87 12.90
C TYR A 55 21.39 -11.06 13.58
N GLN A 56 21.37 -11.06 14.91
CA GLN A 56 20.33 -10.37 15.67
C GLN A 56 20.31 -8.88 15.37
N LEU A 57 21.49 -8.27 15.22
CA LEU A 57 21.61 -6.87 14.82
C LEU A 57 21.01 -6.62 13.42
N ARG A 58 21.38 -7.46 12.44
CA ARG A 58 20.84 -7.34 11.07
C ARG A 58 19.35 -7.63 11.00
N MET A 59 18.84 -8.55 11.81
CA MET A 59 17.40 -8.82 11.91
C MET A 59 16.65 -7.66 12.52
N HIS A 60 17.24 -6.96 13.48
CA HIS A 60 16.63 -5.75 14.04
C HIS A 60 16.55 -4.64 13.00
N GLU A 61 17.62 -4.40 12.25
CA GLU A 61 17.64 -3.43 11.13
C GLU A 61 16.62 -3.79 10.05
N TRP A 62 16.51 -5.08 9.72
CA TRP A 62 15.50 -5.58 8.79
C TRP A 62 14.09 -5.33 9.32
N ASP A 63 13.78 -5.72 10.56
CA ASP A 63 12.45 -5.53 11.14
C ASP A 63 12.06 -4.03 11.13
N MET A 64 12.98 -3.11 11.43
CA MET A 64 12.74 -1.67 11.32
C MET A 64 12.49 -1.21 9.87
N ALA A 65 13.28 -1.68 8.91
CA ALA A 65 13.10 -1.33 7.50
C ALA A 65 11.78 -1.90 6.94
N ALA A 66 11.36 -3.08 7.41
CA ALA A 66 10.09 -3.69 7.04
C ALA A 66 8.90 -2.87 7.59
N VAL A 67 8.99 -2.39 8.84
CA VAL A 67 7.97 -1.48 9.40
C VAL A 67 7.91 -0.17 8.61
N GLY A 68 9.04 0.46 8.30
CA GLY A 68 9.04 1.71 7.53
C GLY A 68 8.50 1.58 6.10
N LEU A 69 8.61 0.40 5.48
CA LEU A 69 8.11 0.17 4.13
C LEU A 69 6.64 -0.31 4.11
N PHE A 70 6.29 -1.24 5.00
CA PHE A 70 5.02 -1.97 4.98
C PHE A 70 4.08 -1.62 6.14
N GLY A 71 4.51 -0.78 7.07
CA GLY A 71 3.71 -0.31 8.20
C GLY A 71 2.39 0.28 7.74
N GLY A 72 1.41 0.28 8.65
CA GLY A 72 0.18 1.03 8.43
C GLY A 72 0.44 2.54 8.47
N GLU A 73 -0.62 3.31 8.25
CA GLU A 73 -0.61 4.77 8.47
C GLU A 73 -0.21 5.12 9.91
N GLU A 74 -0.53 4.26 10.88
CA GLU A 74 -0.17 4.43 12.29
C GLU A 74 1.33 4.16 12.59
N ASP A 75 2.03 3.46 11.67
CA ASP A 75 3.42 3.03 11.83
C ASP A 75 4.38 3.78 10.86
N ASP A 76 3.95 4.89 10.26
CA ASP A 76 4.68 5.65 9.24
C ASP A 76 5.15 4.79 8.03
N GLY A 77 4.37 3.78 7.65
CA GLY A 77 4.70 2.91 6.53
C GLY A 77 4.38 3.52 5.18
N VAL A 78 5.39 3.67 4.32
CA VAL A 78 5.27 4.38 3.02
C VAL A 78 4.22 3.75 2.10
N LEU A 79 4.13 2.42 2.01
CA LEU A 79 3.14 1.78 1.14
C LEU A 79 1.71 1.90 1.69
N GLY A 80 1.56 1.92 3.02
CA GLY A 80 0.29 2.20 3.69
C GLY A 80 -0.21 3.62 3.39
N GLU A 81 0.68 4.61 3.49
CA GLU A 81 0.39 6.00 3.16
C GLU A 81 0.00 6.19 1.69
N ILE A 82 0.74 5.58 0.75
CA ILE A 82 0.41 5.63 -0.68
C ILE A 82 -0.97 5.02 -0.94
N ALA A 83 -1.28 3.87 -0.32
CA ALA A 83 -2.59 3.23 -0.48
C ALA A 83 -3.72 4.08 0.12
N HIS A 84 -3.48 4.79 1.22
CA HIS A 84 -4.42 5.75 1.80
C HIS A 84 -4.69 6.91 0.84
N VAL A 85 -3.64 7.56 0.35
CA VAL A 85 -3.74 8.71 -0.59
C VAL A 85 -4.48 8.31 -1.86
N MET A 86 -4.24 7.12 -2.40
CA MET A 86 -4.98 6.60 -3.56
C MET A 86 -6.48 6.49 -3.28
N ARG A 87 -6.86 6.01 -2.09
CA ARG A 87 -8.27 5.89 -1.68
C ARG A 87 -8.95 7.25 -1.49
N VAL A 88 -8.26 8.20 -0.86
CA VAL A 88 -8.75 9.58 -0.67
C VAL A 88 -8.95 10.26 -2.02
N ASN A 89 -7.98 10.13 -2.93
CA ASN A 89 -8.09 10.70 -4.27
C ASN A 89 -9.28 10.11 -5.03
N TRP A 90 -9.47 8.79 -5.00
CA TRP A 90 -10.64 8.15 -5.61
C TRP A 90 -11.96 8.69 -5.02
N GLY A 91 -12.07 8.78 -3.70
CA GLY A 91 -13.27 9.32 -3.04
C GLY A 91 -13.57 10.77 -3.42
N ASN A 92 -12.54 11.61 -3.54
CA ASN A 92 -12.68 12.99 -3.99
C ASN A 92 -13.19 13.07 -5.43
N TYR A 93 -12.71 12.21 -6.32
CA TYR A 93 -13.18 12.16 -7.70
C TYR A 93 -14.64 11.71 -7.80
N VAL A 94 -15.00 10.63 -7.12
CA VAL A 94 -16.40 10.14 -7.10
C VAL A 94 -17.33 11.20 -6.52
N GLY A 95 -16.96 11.84 -5.42
CA GLY A 95 -17.77 12.89 -4.80
C GLY A 95 -17.94 14.13 -5.70
N ALA A 96 -16.90 14.52 -6.44
CA ALA A 96 -16.97 15.60 -7.42
C ALA A 96 -17.88 15.25 -8.60
N GLU A 97 -17.84 14.00 -9.08
CA GLU A 97 -18.72 13.51 -10.14
C GLU A 97 -20.19 13.51 -9.71
N GLU A 98 -20.50 12.99 -8.51
CA GLU A 98 -21.86 13.03 -7.96
C GLU A 98 -22.39 14.47 -7.79
N ALA A 99 -21.53 15.41 -7.39
CA ALA A 99 -21.89 16.81 -7.24
C ALA A 99 -22.17 17.48 -8.60
N ASN A 100 -21.37 17.17 -9.63
CA ASN A 100 -21.60 17.65 -10.99
C ASN A 100 -22.92 17.11 -11.56
N ILE A 101 -23.18 15.80 -11.44
CA ILE A 101 -24.44 15.18 -11.88
C ILE A 101 -25.65 15.84 -11.18
N ARG A 102 -25.56 16.04 -9.85
CA ARG A 102 -26.63 16.71 -9.09
C ARG A 102 -26.87 18.14 -9.56
N THR A 103 -25.81 18.89 -9.83
CA THR A 103 -25.90 20.27 -10.30
C THR A 103 -26.58 20.33 -11.67
N TRP A 104 -26.14 19.50 -12.62
CA TRP A 104 -26.71 19.48 -13.97
C TRP A 104 -28.17 19.02 -14.03
N ASN A 105 -28.54 18.04 -13.19
CA ASN A 105 -29.94 17.60 -13.06
C ASN A 105 -30.85 18.61 -12.34
N SER A 106 -30.29 19.58 -11.62
CA SER A 106 -31.06 20.62 -10.90
C SER A 106 -31.29 21.91 -11.70
N VAL A 107 -30.58 22.06 -12.83
CA VAL A 107 -30.62 23.26 -13.70
C VAL A 107 -31.53 23.04 -14.93
N HIS A 108 -32.08 21.83 -15.11
CA HIS A 108 -33.18 21.50 -16.03
C HIS A 108 -34.48 21.25 -15.26
#